data_AF-A0AAF0LGV7-F1
#
_entry.id   AF-A0AAF0LGV7-F1
#
_cell.length_a   1.000
_cell.length_b   1.000
_cell.length_c   1.000
_cell.angle_alpha   90.00
_cell.angle_beta   90.00
_cell.angle_gamma   90.00
#
_symmetry.space_group_name_H-M   'P 1'
#
loop_
_entity.id
_entity.type
_entity.pdbx_description
1 polymer ?
#
loop_
_entity_poly.entity_id
_entity_poly.type
_entity_poly.pdbx_seq_one_letter_code
_entity_poly.pdbx_strand_id
1 'polypeptide(L)'
;MSKLRDALREHRIYNSVELAKAYKAATGEAPAFITFSKGGTWDFSGHRVLRSGYLTDPNSGFPLDRNKRFHGRTASGPSLDEARAWADARYGEAEWVKLPGFTGCLFPKAMADWAKDLSKTAPTRS
;
A
#
# COMPACT_ATOMS: atom_id res chain seq x y z
N MET A 1 -9.64 -16.06 -2.19
CA MET A 1 -8.83 -15.09 -2.97
C MET A 1 -9.69 -13.90 -3.33
N SER A 2 -9.11 -12.71 -3.55
CA SER A 2 -9.88 -11.49 -3.80
C SER A 2 -10.09 -11.29 -5.31
N LYS A 3 -11.34 -11.15 -5.75
CA LYS A 3 -11.71 -10.89 -7.15
C LYS A 3 -10.93 -9.72 -7.76
N LEU A 4 -10.69 -8.66 -6.99
CA LEU A 4 -9.90 -7.50 -7.43
C LEU A 4 -8.44 -7.88 -7.73
N ARG A 5 -7.79 -8.61 -6.82
CA ARG A 5 -6.40 -9.00 -6.99
C ARG A 5 -6.22 -9.97 -8.16
N ASP A 6 -7.17 -10.86 -8.37
CA ASP A 6 -7.12 -11.81 -9.48
C ASP A 6 -7.28 -11.07 -10.82
N ALA A 7 -8.21 -10.13 -10.94
CA ALA A 7 -8.33 -9.27 -12.11
C ALA A 7 -7.07 -8.42 -12.37
N LEU A 8 -6.49 -7.81 -11.33
CA LEU A 8 -5.24 -7.05 -11.47
C LEU A 8 -4.05 -7.92 -11.89
N ARG A 9 -4.02 -9.20 -11.53
CA ARG A 9 -2.98 -10.14 -11.99
C ARG A 9 -3.06 -10.40 -13.49
N GLU A 10 -4.25 -10.33 -14.10
CA GLU A 10 -4.40 -10.39 -15.55
C GLU A 10 -3.72 -9.19 -16.25
N HIS A 11 -3.67 -8.05 -15.56
CA HIS A 11 -2.89 -6.87 -15.94
C HIS A 11 -1.42 -6.91 -15.48
N ARG A 12 -0.93 -8.09 -15.06
CA ARG A 12 0.43 -8.33 -14.53
C ARG A 12 0.77 -7.49 -13.29
N ILE A 13 -0.23 -7.16 -12.47
CA ILE A 13 -0.07 -6.47 -11.19
C ILE A 13 -0.26 -7.48 -10.04
N TYR A 14 0.84 -7.92 -9.43
CA TYR A 14 0.86 -8.96 -8.39
C TYR A 14 1.03 -8.41 -6.97
N ASN A 15 1.65 -7.23 -6.85
CA ASN A 15 1.96 -6.56 -5.59
C ASN A 15 1.76 -5.03 -5.65
N SER A 16 1.87 -4.36 -4.50
CA SER A 16 1.61 -2.93 -4.34
C SER A 16 2.58 -2.04 -5.13
N VAL A 17 3.84 -2.47 -5.31
CA VAL A 17 4.85 -1.72 -6.08
C VAL A 17 4.50 -1.75 -7.56
N GLU A 18 4.10 -2.90 -8.09
CA GLU A 18 3.65 -3.02 -9.48
C GLU A 18 2.41 -2.20 -9.74
N LEU A 19 1.47 -2.15 -8.78
CA LEU A 19 0.29 -1.30 -8.89
C LEU A 19 0.68 0.18 -9.01
N ALA A 20 1.59 0.64 -8.15
CA ALA A 20 2.04 2.03 -8.17
C ALA A 20 2.80 2.39 -9.46
N LYS A 21 3.62 1.45 -9.98
CA LYS A 21 4.30 1.62 -11.27
C LYS A 21 3.32 1.70 -12.45
N ALA A 22 2.31 0.82 -12.46
CA ALA A 22 1.30 0.80 -13.49
C ALA A 22 0.43 2.06 -13.46
N TYR A 23 0.06 2.54 -12.26
CA TYR A 23 -0.64 3.81 -12.09
C TYR A 23 0.15 4.98 -12.68
N LYS A 24 1.43 5.10 -12.32
CA LYS A 24 2.32 6.13 -12.88
C LYS A 24 2.42 6.08 -14.39
N ALA A 25 2.54 4.88 -14.96
CA ALA A 25 2.59 4.72 -16.41
C ALA A 25 1.30 5.22 -17.09
N ALA A 26 0.14 5.08 -16.43
CA ALA A 26 -1.15 5.51 -16.95
C ALA A 26 -1.45 7.00 -16.73
N THR A 27 -1.04 7.58 -15.59
CA THR A 27 -1.46 8.93 -15.16
C THR A 27 -0.33 9.95 -15.16
N GLY A 28 0.93 9.52 -15.22
CA GLY A 28 2.11 10.35 -14.98
C GLY A 28 2.42 10.61 -13.49
N GLU A 29 1.53 10.22 -12.58
CA GLU A 29 1.64 10.51 -11.14
C GLU A 29 2.22 9.33 -10.35
N ALA A 30 3.06 9.63 -9.36
CA ALA A 30 3.66 8.61 -8.49
C ALA A 30 3.41 8.92 -7.01
N PRO A 31 2.14 8.90 -6.55
CA PRO A 31 1.84 9.22 -5.17
C PRO A 31 2.32 8.09 -4.26
N ALA A 32 2.95 8.47 -3.14
CA ALA A 32 3.47 7.53 -2.16
C ALA A 32 2.34 6.71 -1.53
N PHE A 33 2.66 5.50 -1.10
CA PHE A 33 1.69 4.63 -0.43
C PHE A 33 2.27 4.09 0.88
N ILE A 34 1.40 3.77 1.83
CA ILE A 34 1.83 3.28 3.14
C ILE A 34 1.92 1.75 3.07
N THR A 35 3.08 1.21 3.41
CA THR A 35 3.27 -0.24 3.56
C THR A 35 3.52 -0.61 5.01
N PHE A 36 2.94 -1.72 5.43
CA PHE A 36 3.16 -2.35 6.72
C PHE A 36 3.76 -3.73 6.47
N SER A 37 5.01 -3.91 6.87
CA SER A 37 5.64 -5.21 6.90
C SER A 37 5.46 -5.84 8.29
N LYS A 38 5.29 -7.16 8.31
CA LYS A 38 5.39 -7.92 9.56
C LYS A 38 6.87 -7.90 9.96
N GLY A 39 7.18 -7.31 11.12
CA GLY A 39 8.52 -7.39 11.69
C GLY A 39 8.84 -8.81 12.14
N GLY A 40 10.11 -9.21 11.99
CA GLY A 40 10.62 -10.57 12.19
C GLY A 40 10.95 -10.96 13.64
N THR A 41 10.19 -10.51 14.64
CA THR A 41 10.37 -11.00 16.01
C THR A 41 9.11 -11.68 16.51
N TRP A 42 9.19 -13.01 16.58
CA TRP A 42 8.31 -13.83 17.40
C TRP A 42 8.85 -13.75 18.82
N ASP A 43 8.31 -12.89 19.67
CA ASP A 43 8.69 -12.92 21.08
C ASP A 43 7.85 -13.98 21.80
N PHE A 44 8.54 -14.99 22.31
CA PHE A 44 7.95 -16.18 22.92
C PHE A 44 7.59 -15.86 24.39
N SER A 45 6.50 -15.10 24.56
CA SER A 45 5.78 -15.00 25.84
C SER A 45 4.28 -14.66 25.64
N GLY A 46 3.73 -14.98 24.47
CA GLY A 46 2.30 -14.81 24.17
C GLY A 46 1.91 -13.43 23.60
N HIS A 47 1.66 -13.43 22.28
CA HIS A 47 0.68 -12.57 21.59
C HIS A 47 1.04 -11.13 21.15
N ARG A 48 2.29 -10.80 20.79
CA ARG A 48 2.57 -9.53 20.11
C ARG A 48 3.33 -9.71 18.80
N VAL A 49 2.65 -9.48 17.68
CA VAL A 49 3.27 -9.31 16.36
C VAL A 49 3.51 -7.82 16.14
N LEU A 50 4.75 -7.38 16.25
CA LEU A 50 5.12 -6.01 15.89
C LEU A 50 5.10 -5.87 14.35
N ARG A 51 4.28 -4.97 13.83
CA ARG A 51 4.35 -4.54 12.43
C ARG A 51 5.07 -3.20 12.37
N SER A 52 5.95 -3.01 11.40
CA SER A 52 6.52 -1.69 11.10
C SER A 52 5.90 -1.18 9.81
N GLY A 53 5.38 0.05 9.89
CA GLY A 53 4.90 0.79 8.74
C GLY A 53 5.95 1.76 8.22
N TYR A 54 5.94 1.98 6.90
CA TYR A 54 6.72 3.01 6.23
C TYR A 54 5.86 3.69 5.17
N LEU A 55 6.21 4.93 4.86
CA LEU A 55 5.81 5.49 3.58
C LEU A 55 6.78 4.99 2.52
N THR A 56 6.23 4.44 1.43
CA THR A 56 7.00 3.74 0.40
C THR A 56 7.08 4.57 -0.88
N ASP A 57 8.29 4.65 -1.42
CA ASP A 57 8.54 5.24 -2.73
C ASP A 57 7.96 4.32 -3.83
N PRO A 58 7.04 4.82 -4.67
CA PRO A 58 6.49 4.08 -5.79
C PRO A 58 7.53 3.56 -6.80
N ASN A 59 8.67 4.24 -6.94
CA ASN A 59 9.66 3.89 -7.94
C ASN A 59 10.55 2.75 -7.46
N SER A 60 11.10 2.89 -6.25
CA SER A 60 12.09 1.96 -5.71
C SER A 60 11.49 0.86 -4.82
N GLY A 61 10.27 1.04 -4.32
CA GLY A 61 9.67 0.14 -3.33
C GLY A 61 10.32 0.22 -1.94
N PHE A 62 11.28 1.12 -1.75
CA PHE A 62 11.93 1.34 -0.46
C PHE A 62 11.17 2.37 0.39
N PRO A 63 11.37 2.35 1.71
CA PRO A 63 10.92 3.44 2.56
C PRO A 63 11.50 4.79 2.10
N LEU A 64 10.64 5.80 1.97
CA LEU A 64 11.02 7.18 1.69
C LEU A 64 11.84 7.79 2.84
N ASP A 65 11.58 7.33 4.06
CA ASP A 65 12.37 7.64 5.25
C ASP A 65 12.62 6.34 6.04
N ARG A 66 13.89 5.96 6.18
CA ARG A 66 14.30 4.74 6.90
C ARG A 66 14.25 4.91 8.43
N ASN A 67 14.32 6.16 8.90
CA ASN A 67 14.31 6.54 10.30
C ASN A 67 12.88 6.75 10.80
N LYS A 68 11.96 7.23 9.97
CA LYS A 68 10.54 7.32 10.30
C LYS A 68 9.86 5.97 10.14
N ARG A 69 9.53 5.34 11.26
CA ARG A 69 8.79 4.07 11.33
C ARG A 69 7.48 4.27 12.07
N PHE A 70 6.39 3.72 11.52
CA PHE A 70 5.11 3.66 12.21
C PHE A 70 5.04 2.37 13.02
N HIS A 71 4.96 2.46 14.34
CA HIS A 71 4.92 1.29 15.22
C HIS A 71 3.52 0.69 15.25
N GLY A 72 3.32 -0.52 14.73
CA GLY A 72 2.03 -1.21 14.75
C GLY A 72 1.96 -2.31 15.79
N ARG A 73 0.97 -2.25 16.69
CA ARG A 73 0.48 -3.44 17.45
C ARG A 73 -0.41 -4.34 16.60
N THR A 74 -1.08 -3.76 15.60
CA THR A 74 -1.89 -4.38 14.54
C THR A 74 -2.03 -3.33 13.43
N ALA A 75 -2.23 -3.71 12.16
CA ALA A 75 -2.44 -2.75 11.05
C ALA A 75 -3.84 -2.07 11.08
N SER A 76 -4.32 -1.85 12.29
CA SER A 76 -5.59 -1.28 12.74
C SER A 76 -5.34 -0.74 14.15
N GLY A 77 -5.66 0.54 14.38
CA GLY A 77 -5.41 1.25 15.64
C GLY A 77 -4.63 2.56 15.45
N PRO A 78 -4.23 3.23 16.54
CA PRO A 78 -3.63 4.57 16.53
C PRO A 78 -2.44 4.75 15.57
N SER A 79 -1.68 3.68 15.31
CA SER A 79 -0.55 3.68 14.38
C SER A 79 -0.94 3.88 12.92
N LEU A 80 -2.16 3.47 12.53
CA LEU A 80 -2.67 3.68 11.18
C LEU A 80 -3.05 5.14 10.98
N ASP A 81 -3.66 5.75 12.00
CA ASP A 81 -4.06 7.15 11.97
C ASP A 81 -2.83 8.05 12.05
N GLU A 82 -1.79 7.69 12.81
CA GLU A 82 -0.50 8.38 12.78
C GLU A 82 0.15 8.32 11.40
N ALA A 83 0.15 7.14 10.76
CA ALA A 83 0.72 6.97 9.43
C ALA A 83 -0.01 7.82 8.38
N ARG A 84 -1.35 7.88 8.46
CA ARG A 84 -2.19 8.74 7.62
C ARG A 84 -1.87 10.21 7.88
N ALA A 85 -2.01 10.69 9.11
CA ALA A 85 -1.78 12.08 9.46
C ALA A 85 -0.38 12.58 9.04
N TRP A 86 0.65 11.73 9.19
CA TRP A 86 2.00 12.08 8.73
C TRP A 86 2.11 12.13 7.20
N ALA A 87 1.46 11.20 6.50
CA ALA A 87 1.43 11.20 5.04
C ALA A 87 0.64 12.39 4.49
N ASP A 88 -0.52 12.72 5.09
CA ASP A 88 -1.35 13.87 4.75
C ASP A 88 -0.56 15.17 4.91
N ALA A 89 0.15 15.33 6.03
CA ALA A 89 0.98 16.51 6.30
C ALA A 89 2.12 16.70 5.29
N ARG A 90 2.59 15.62 4.65
CA ARG A 90 3.76 15.67 3.76
C ARG A 90 3.42 15.62 2.28
N TYR A 91 2.29 15.01 1.91
CA TYR A 91 1.90 14.78 0.51
C TYR A 91 0.51 15.33 0.17
N GLY A 92 -0.24 15.87 1.14
CA GLY A 92 -1.55 16.47 0.91
C GLY A 92 -2.65 15.48 0.55
N GLU A 93 -2.41 14.18 0.70
CA GLU A 93 -3.45 13.16 0.53
C GLU A 93 -4.41 13.22 1.71
N ALA A 94 -5.70 13.05 1.50
CA ALA A 94 -6.70 13.12 2.58
C ALA A 94 -7.47 11.80 2.73
N GLU A 95 -7.44 10.93 1.72
CA GLU A 95 -8.19 9.69 1.74
C GLU A 95 -7.33 8.48 1.37
N TRP A 96 -7.18 7.59 2.35
CA TRP A 96 -6.36 6.38 2.24
C TRP A 96 -7.21 5.11 2.28
N VAL A 97 -7.15 4.34 1.19
CA VAL A 97 -8.03 3.20 0.93
C VAL A 97 -7.26 1.87 1.05
N LYS A 98 -7.89 0.88 1.71
CA LYS A 98 -7.42 -0.52 1.67
C LYS A 98 -7.98 -1.20 0.42
N LEU A 99 -7.12 -1.79 -0.38
CA LEU A 99 -7.54 -2.62 -1.51
C LEU A 99 -7.62 -4.10 -1.11
N PRO A 100 -8.74 -4.78 -1.37
CA PRO A 100 -8.84 -6.23 -1.18
C PRO A 100 -7.69 -6.99 -1.87
N GLY A 101 -7.05 -7.90 -1.12
CA GLY A 101 -5.91 -8.70 -1.60
C GLY A 101 -4.53 -8.06 -1.42
N PHE A 102 -4.43 -6.75 -1.15
CA PHE A 102 -3.18 -6.06 -0.80
C PHE A 102 -3.06 -5.89 0.72
N THR A 103 -2.72 -7.00 1.39
CA THR A 103 -2.59 -7.03 2.85
C THR A 103 -1.46 -6.13 3.33
N GLY A 104 -1.74 -5.28 4.32
CA GLY A 104 -0.73 -4.40 4.90
C GLY A 104 -0.38 -3.19 4.04
N CYS A 105 -1.24 -2.77 3.12
CA CYS A 105 -1.03 -1.55 2.33
C CYS A 105 -2.22 -0.59 2.50
N LEU A 106 -1.94 0.71 2.46
CA LEU A 106 -2.92 1.77 2.21
C LEU A 106 -2.49 2.54 0.98
N PHE A 107 -3.43 2.80 0.09
CA PHE A 107 -3.21 3.52 -1.15
C PHE A 107 -3.94 4.87 -1.13
N PRO A 108 -3.39 5.90 -1.77
CA PRO A 108 -4.14 7.11 -2.11
C PRO A 108 -5.43 6.75 -2.85
N LYS A 109 -6.54 7.46 -2.56
CA LYS A 109 -7.85 7.14 -3.13
C LYS A 109 -7.83 7.11 -4.66
N ALA A 110 -7.16 8.07 -5.30
CA ALA A 110 -7.05 8.13 -6.75
C ALA A 110 -6.41 6.86 -7.36
N MET A 111 -5.34 6.34 -6.72
CA MET A 111 -4.71 5.08 -7.13
C MET A 111 -5.64 3.88 -6.89
N ALA A 112 -6.36 3.88 -5.77
CA ALA A 112 -7.29 2.80 -5.43
C ALA A 112 -8.49 2.73 -6.36
N ASP A 113 -9.05 3.88 -6.75
CA ASP A 113 -10.19 3.94 -7.67
C ASP A 113 -9.76 3.58 -9.09
N TRP A 114 -8.59 4.06 -9.53
CA TRP A 114 -7.99 3.60 -10.80
C TRP A 114 -7.79 2.08 -10.83
N ALA A 115 -7.28 1.48 -9.76
CA ALA A 115 -7.11 0.03 -9.69
C ALA A 115 -8.43 -0.74 -9.84
N LYS A 116 -9.51 -0.21 -9.25
CA LYS A 116 -10.85 -0.81 -9.38
C LYS A 116 -11.37 -0.69 -10.81
N ASP A 117 -11.14 0.44 -11.48
CA ASP A 117 -11.61 0.63 -12.85
C ASP A 117 -10.79 -0.19 -13.85
N LEU A 118 -9.47 -0.25 -13.67
CA LEU A 118 -8.60 -1.13 -14.45
C LEU A 118 -9.07 -2.60 -14.34
N SER A 119 -9.46 -3.05 -13.15
CA SER A 119 -9.95 -4.42 -12.94
C SER A 119 -11.22 -4.80 -13.72
N LYS A 120 -11.91 -3.81 -14.31
CA LYS A 120 -13.10 -4.01 -15.17
C LYS A 120 -12.75 -3.99 -16.65
N THR A 121 -11.53 -3.61 -17.01
CA THR A 121 -11.06 -3.52 -18.39
C THR A 121 -10.38 -4.81 -18.84
N ALA A 122 -10.41 -5.08 -20.15
CA ALA A 122 -9.71 -6.21 -20.73
C ALA A 122 -8.18 -6.04 -20.59
N PRO A 123 -7.43 -7.10 -20.23
CA PRO A 123 -5.99 -7.04 -20.17
C PRO A 123 -5.40 -6.83 -21.57
N THR A 124 -4.44 -5.91 -21.69
CA THR A 124 -3.74 -5.67 -22.94
C THR A 124 -2.93 -6.92 -23.31
N ARG A 125 -3.40 -7.69 -24.29
CA ARG A 125 -2.65 -8.82 -24.85
C ARG A 125 -1.54 -8.26 -25.74
N SER A 126 -0.35 -8.11 -25.17
CA SER A 126 0.90 -7.98 -25.93
C SER A 126 1.34 -9.34 -26.45
#